data_AF-C0EIC4-F1
#
_entry.id   AF-C0EIC4-F1
#
_cell.length_a   1.000
_cell.length_b   1.000
_cell.length_c   1.000
_cell.angle_alpha   90.00
_cell.angle_beta   90.00
_cell.angle_gamma   90.00
#
_symmetry.space_group_name_H-M   'P 1'
#
loop_
_entity.id
_entity.type
_entity.pdbx_description
1 polymer ?
#
loop_
_entity_poly.entity_id
_entity_poly.type
_entity_poly.pdbx_seq_one_letter_code
_entity_poly.pdbx_strand_id
1 'polypeptide(L)'
;MTIMVVDSDQTALQKAADVLTKRRAAITVVLQQSAVKAAEFAMCNAVDILFARIELPDMSGEELLEKVKRLQPITECHLLKDGEEIIVTPRGEVMVGAAQL
;
A
#
# COMPACT_ATOMS: atom_id res chain seq x y z
N MET A 1 11.63 -4.62 -5.90
CA MET A 1 10.31 -3.99 -6.03
C MET A 1 9.88 -3.47 -4.67
N THR A 2 9.46 -2.21 -4.56
CA THR A 2 9.02 -1.57 -3.33
C THR A 2 7.50 -1.43 -3.34
N ILE A 3 6.84 -2.09 -2.40
CA ILE A 3 5.39 -1.97 -2.19
C ILE A 3 5.17 -1.20 -0.89
N MET A 4 4.46 -0.08 -0.97
CA MET A 4 4.08 0.73 0.17
C MET A 4 2.62 0.47 0.52
N VAL A 5 2.34 0.18 1.79
CA VAL A 5 0.98 -0.01 2.32
C VAL A 5 0.74 1.03 3.40
N VAL A 6 -0.37 1.77 3.28
CA VAL A 6 -0.74 2.86 4.17
C VAL A 6 -2.11 2.59 4.76
N ASP A 7 -2.14 2.32 6.06
CA ASP A 7 -3.36 2.03 6.82
C ASP A 7 -3.12 2.44 8.27
N SER A 8 -4.07 3.13 8.89
CA SER A 8 -3.99 3.51 10.30
C SER A 8 -4.11 2.32 11.25
N ASP A 9 -4.65 1.19 10.80
CA ASP A 9 -4.72 -0.05 11.57
C ASP A 9 -3.41 -0.85 11.45
N GLN A 10 -2.66 -0.91 12.54
CA GLN A 10 -1.42 -1.69 12.65
C GLN A 10 -1.63 -3.19 12.38
N THR A 11 -2.80 -3.74 12.71
CA THR A 11 -3.15 -5.14 12.45
C THR A 11 -3.30 -5.40 10.96
N ALA A 12 -3.96 -4.49 10.24
CA ALA A 12 -4.11 -4.55 8.79
C ALA A 12 -2.73 -4.46 8.09
N LEU A 13 -1.87 -3.56 8.55
CA LEU A 13 -0.50 -3.44 8.05
C LEU A 13 0.31 -4.73 8.24
N GLN A 14 0.22 -5.36 9.42
CA GLN A 14 0.93 -6.62 9.68
C GLN A 14 0.42 -7.75 8.78
N LYS A 15 -0.91 -7.85 8.60
CA LYS A 15 -1.52 -8.84 7.70
C LYS A 15 -1.06 -8.65 6.25
N ALA A 16 -1.02 -7.40 5.77
CA ALA A 16 -0.50 -7.07 4.45
C ALA A 16 0.97 -7.47 4.30
N ALA A 17 1.81 -7.18 5.31
CA ALA A 17 3.20 -7.58 5.32
C ALA A 17 3.36 -9.10 5.25
N ASP A 18 2.60 -9.85 6.05
CA ASP A 18 2.64 -11.31 6.06
C ASP A 18 2.27 -11.90 4.69
N VAL A 19 1.23 -11.36 4.04
CA VAL A 19 0.81 -11.80 2.70
C VAL A 19 1.87 -11.49 1.64
N LEU A 20 2.43 -10.27 1.66
CA LEU A 20 3.40 -9.82 0.67
C LEU A 20 4.78 -10.50 0.83
N THR A 21 5.21 -10.76 2.06
CA THR A 21 6.50 -11.39 2.38
C THR A 21 6.49 -12.91 2.32
N LYS A 22 5.31 -13.56 2.32
CA LYS A 22 5.20 -15.01 2.06
C LYS A 22 5.73 -15.42 0.68
N ARG A 23 5.95 -14.47 -0.24
CA ARG A 23 6.64 -14.72 -1.50
C ARG A 23 8.16 -14.81 -1.31
N ARG A 24 8.80 -15.73 -2.04
CA ARG A 24 10.26 -15.76 -2.27
C ARG A 24 10.74 -14.77 -3.36
N ALA A 25 10.01 -13.67 -3.54
CA ALA A 25 10.39 -12.62 -4.49
C ALA A 25 11.15 -11.51 -3.74
N ALA A 26 12.09 -10.84 -4.40
CA ALA A 26 12.83 -9.70 -3.84
C ALA A 26 11.92 -8.45 -3.76
N ILE A 27 10.99 -8.48 -2.81
CA ILE A 27 10.06 -7.40 -2.50
C ILE A 27 10.50 -6.73 -1.20
N THR A 28 10.55 -5.41 -1.21
CA THR A 28 10.65 -4.58 -0.01
C THR A 28 9.25 -4.07 0.31
N VAL A 29 8.75 -4.38 1.51
CA VAL A 29 7.45 -3.90 1.98
C VAL A 29 7.69 -2.72 2.92
N VAL A 30 7.06 -1.59 2.63
CA VAL A 30 7.11 -0.37 3.44
C VAL A 30 5.73 -0.16 4.05
N LEU A 31 5.64 -0.07 5.36
CA LEU A 31 4.39 0.12 6.09
C LEU A 31 4.36 1.52 6.69
N GLN A 32 3.24 2.23 6.53
CA GLN A 32 3.04 3.55 7.12
C GLN A 32 1.63 3.64 7.71
N GLN A 33 1.51 4.21 8.91
CA GLN A 33 0.20 4.52 9.51
C GLN A 33 -0.29 5.93 9.17
N SER A 34 0.58 6.76 8.59
CA SER A 34 0.33 8.16 8.30
C SER A 34 0.53 8.43 6.81
N ALA A 35 -0.44 9.08 6.20
CA ALA A 35 -0.35 9.54 4.83
C ALA A 35 0.77 10.57 4.64
N VAL A 36 1.01 11.43 5.63
CA VAL A 36 2.09 12.43 5.58
C VAL A 36 3.45 11.73 5.50
N LYS A 37 3.71 10.76 6.40
CA LYS A 37 4.96 9.99 6.38
C LYS A 37 5.13 9.18 5.10
N ALA A 38 4.03 8.65 4.55
CA ALA A 38 4.05 7.95 3.27
C ALA A 38 4.43 8.89 2.11
N ALA A 39 3.89 10.10 2.08
CA ALA A 39 4.25 11.11 1.08
C ALA A 39 5.73 11.54 1.22
N GLU A 40 6.20 11.80 2.44
CA GLU A 40 7.61 12.11 2.72
C GLU A 40 8.54 10.99 2.26
N PHE A 41 8.16 9.73 2.52
CA PHE A 41 8.92 8.57 2.04
C PHE A 41 8.98 8.54 0.51
N ALA A 42 7.86 8.76 -0.17
CA ALA A 42 7.77 8.78 -1.63
C ALA A 42 8.48 9.98 -2.28
N MET A 43 8.76 11.06 -1.55
CA MET A 43 9.61 12.15 -2.07
C MET A 43 11.06 11.72 -2.26
N CYS A 44 11.55 10.80 -1.41
CA CYS A 44 12.97 10.43 -1.35
C CYS A 44 13.25 9.03 -1.91
N ASN A 45 12.22 8.18 -2.02
CA ASN A 45 12.38 6.76 -2.36
C ASN A 45 11.38 6.35 -3.44
N ALA A 46 11.83 5.56 -4.42
CA ALA A 46 10.97 5.01 -5.45
C ALA A 46 9.96 4.00 -4.86
N VAL A 47 8.68 4.17 -5.22
CA VAL A 47 7.58 3.27 -4.85
C VAL A 47 6.98 2.71 -6.14
N ASP A 48 7.02 1.38 -6.28
CA ASP A 48 6.47 0.72 -7.46
C ASP A 48 4.94 0.60 -7.34
N ILE A 49 4.46 0.19 -6.17
CA ILE A 49 3.02 0.07 -5.87
C ILE A 49 2.69 0.71 -4.53
N LEU A 50 1.63 1.51 -4.50
CA LEU A 50 1.04 2.11 -3.32
C LEU A 50 -0.38 1.57 -3.09
N PHE A 51 -0.61 0.99 -1.92
CA PHE A 51 -1.93 0.70 -1.39
C PHE A 51 -2.25 1.66 -0.23
N ALA A 52 -3.40 2.31 -0.25
CA ALA A 52 -3.82 3.21 0.83
C ALA A 52 -5.28 2.97 1.24
N ARG A 53 -5.55 2.94 2.54
CA ARG A 53 -6.90 3.04 3.09
C ARG A 53 -7.52 4.38 2.70
N ILE A 54 -8.83 4.42 2.42
CA ILE A 54 -9.54 5.67 2.11
C ILE A 54 -9.50 6.62 3.31
N GLU A 55 -9.85 6.11 4.49
CA GLU A 55 -9.81 6.88 5.73
C GLU A 55 -8.43 6.72 6.38
N LEU A 56 -7.72 7.84 6.49
CA LEU A 56 -6.44 7.95 7.20
C LEU A 56 -6.49 9.20 8.10
N PRO A 57 -5.71 9.24 9.20
CA PRO A 57 -5.84 10.28 10.21
C PRO A 57 -5.49 11.70 9.74
N ASP A 58 -4.59 11.83 8.75
CA ASP A 58 -4.02 13.13 8.36
C ASP A 58 -4.63 13.72 7.07
N MET A 59 -4.99 12.87 6.11
CA MET A 59 -5.60 13.22 4.82
C MET A 59 -6.24 11.96 4.20
N SER A 60 -7.09 12.08 3.19
CA SER A 60 -7.68 10.88 2.58
C SER A 60 -6.66 10.06 1.78
N GLY A 61 -6.95 8.77 1.58
CA GLY A 61 -6.18 7.90 0.69
C GLY A 61 -6.12 8.44 -0.73
N GLU A 62 -7.21 9.01 -1.25
CA GLU A 62 -7.25 9.66 -2.56
C GLU A 62 -6.26 10.82 -2.65
N GLU A 63 -6.26 11.70 -1.64
CA GLU A 63 -5.34 12.84 -1.58
C GLU A 63 -3.88 12.40 -1.57
N LEU A 64 -3.57 11.33 -0.81
CA LEU A 64 -2.25 10.71 -0.80
C LEU A 64 -1.87 10.17 -2.18
N LEU A 65 -2.77 9.42 -2.82
CA LEU A 65 -2.54 8.86 -4.16
C LEU A 65 -2.28 9.94 -5.19
N GLU A 66 -3.04 11.04 -5.18
CA GLU A 66 -2.79 12.16 -6.07
C GLU A 66 -1.45 12.85 -5.81
N LYS A 67 -1.05 12.99 -4.55
CA LYS A 67 0.27 13.55 -4.18
C LYS A 67 1.39 12.64 -4.69
N VAL A 68 1.30 11.34 -4.43
CA VAL A 68 2.32 10.38 -4.86
C VAL A 68 2.38 10.30 -6.38
N LYS A 69 1.26 10.26 -7.10
CA LYS A 69 1.25 10.29 -8.58
C LYS A 69 1.88 11.55 -9.17
N ARG A 70 1.75 12.71 -8.50
CA ARG A 70 2.43 13.95 -8.92
C ARG A 70 3.95 13.86 -8.75
N LEU A 71 4.42 13.20 -7.69
CA LEU A 71 5.85 12.99 -7.42
C LEU A 71 6.45 11.88 -8.30
N GLN A 72 5.69 10.80 -8.50
CA GLN A 72 6.07 9.57 -9.17
C GLN A 72 4.94 9.09 -10.10
N PRO A 73 4.85 9.59 -11.34
CA PRO A 73 3.74 9.28 -12.26
C PRO A 73 3.62 7.81 -12.66
N ILE A 74 4.69 7.02 -12.47
CA ILE A 74 4.75 5.60 -12.81
C ILE A 74 4.30 4.69 -11.66
N THR A 75 4.09 5.23 -10.45
CA THR A 75 3.64 4.43 -9.29
C THR A 75 2.23 3.91 -9.54
N GLU A 76 2.07 2.60 -9.43
CA GLU A 76 0.75 1.97 -9.45
C GLU A 76 0.05 2.23 -8.11
N CYS A 77 -1.18 2.72 -8.17
CA CYS A 77 -1.88 3.22 -6.98
C CYS A 77 -3.24 2.55 -6.83
N HIS A 78 -3.51 2.02 -5.64
CA HIS A 78 -4.75 1.32 -5.30
C HIS A 78 -5.33 1.86 -3.99
N LEU A 79 -6.63 2.11 -3.99
CA LEU A 79 -7.37 2.35 -2.75
C LEU A 79 -7.83 1.01 -2.18
N LEU A 80 -7.70 0.86 -0.86
CA LEU A 80 -8.24 -0.26 -0.10
C LEU A 80 -9.52 0.22 0.58
N LYS A 81 -10.66 -0.34 0.17
CA LYS A 81 -11.95 -0.11 0.83
C LYS A 81 -12.15 -1.05 2.00
N ASP A 82 -13.08 -0.74 2.87
CA ASP A 82 -13.45 -1.60 3.98
C ASP A 82 -13.84 -2.99 3.49
N GLY A 83 -13.31 -4.02 4.15
CA GLY A 83 -13.48 -5.41 3.74
C GLY A 83 -12.62 -5.84 2.55
N GLU A 84 -11.76 -4.97 2.01
CA GLU A 84 -10.76 -5.34 1.01
C GLU A 84 -9.37 -5.52 1.63
N GLU A 85 -8.63 -6.48 1.09
CA GLU A 85 -7.28 -6.83 1.47
C GLU A 85 -6.38 -7.00 0.25
N ILE A 86 -5.07 -6.93 0.50
CA ILE A 86 -4.07 -7.24 -0.51
C ILE A 86 -4.02 -8.75 -0.66
N ILE A 87 -4.31 -9.23 -1.87
CA ILE A 87 -4.26 -10.63 -2.24
C ILE A 87 -3.12 -10.83 -3.23
N VAL A 88 -2.50 -11.99 -3.10
CA VAL A 88 -1.38 -12.40 -3.92
C VAL A 88 -1.76 -13.70 -4.64
N THR A 89 -1.86 -13.66 -5.96
CA THR A 89 -2.29 -14.84 -6.75
C THR A 89 -1.21 -15.92 -6.78
N PRO A 90 -1.53 -17.20 -7.08
CA PRO A 90 -0.50 -18.23 -7.26
C PRO A 90 0.56 -17.87 -8.32
N ARG A 91 0.22 -17.00 -9.29
CA ARG A 91 1.11 -16.65 -10.41
C ARG A 91 2.15 -15.62 -10.07
N GLY A 92 1.86 -14.66 -9.20
CA GLY A 92 2.72 -13.47 -9.18
C GLY A 92 2.05 -12.22 -8.66
N GLU A 93 0.79 -12.09 -9.02
CA GLU A 93 0.17 -10.78 -9.11
C GLU A 93 -0.28 -10.32 -7.73
N VAL A 94 0.02 -9.06 -7.44
CA VAL A 94 -0.48 -8.35 -6.26
C VAL A 94 -1.72 -7.59 -6.72
N MET A 95 -2.83 -7.78 -6.02
CA MET A 95 -4.10 -7.19 -6.38
C MET A 95 -4.96 -6.96 -5.14
N VAL A 96 -5.98 -6.12 -5.26
CA VAL A 96 -6.98 -5.91 -4.21
C VAL A 96 -8.09 -6.94 -4.39
N GLY A 97 -8.55 -7.54 -3.29
CA GLY A 97 -9.74 -8.39 -3.31
C GLY A 97 -10.44 -8.43 -1.96
N ALA A 98 -11.62 -9.04 -1.92
CA ALA A 98 -12.40 -9.14 -0.69
C ALA A 98 -11.65 -9.96 0.36
N ALA A 99 -11.70 -9.50 1.61
CA ALA A 99 -11.24 -10.24 2.77
C ALA A 99 -11.99 -11.58 2.84
N GLN A 100 -11.26 -12.69 2.83
CA GLN A 100 -11.83 -14.01 3.05
C GLN A 100 -12.08 -14.17 4.55
N LEU A 101 -13.36 -14.23 4.94
CA LEU A 101 -13.84 -14.55 6.29
C LEU A 101 -13.41 -15.95 6.73
#